data_AF-A0A947J090-F1
#
_entry.id   AF-A0A947J090-F1
#
_cell.length_a   1.000
_cell.length_b   1.000
_cell.length_c   1.000
_cell.angle_alpha   90.00
_cell.angle_beta   90.00
_cell.angle_gamma   90.00
#
_symmetry.space_group_name_H-M   'P 1'
#
loop_
_entity.id
_entity.type
_entity.pdbx_description
1 polymer ?
#
loop_
_entity_poly.entity_id
_entity_poly.type
_entity_poly.pdbx_seq_one_letter_code
_entity_poly.pdbx_strand_id
1 'polypeptide(L)'
;MNWIKKFLYTNCSFGGLLLTQTLITWLMFYYAPPTHNPQGLVPLVPIFAMGLAVFVGRLVDAIADPLIGYWSDHAETPWGRRKPFILLGNIPLIFCFIMLWYPPVTVMSQANVWHVMIYLSAFFFFFTVVICPCLALLPELAKTIKERLSLSTWMAFMIIAGAALGMI
;
A
#
# COMPACT_ATOMS: atom_id res chain seq x y z
N MET A 1 -14.87 20.58 -12.26
CA MET A 1 -15.07 19.16 -11.84
C MET A 1 -15.99 19.05 -10.63
N ASN A 2 -16.99 18.14 -10.65
CA ASN A 2 -17.92 17.90 -9.53
C ASN A 2 -17.22 17.29 -8.31
N TRP A 3 -17.73 17.58 -7.11
CA TRP A 3 -17.15 17.14 -5.84
C TRP A 3 -17.02 15.61 -5.73
N ILE A 4 -17.99 14.86 -6.25
CA ILE A 4 -17.97 13.38 -6.26
C ILE A 4 -16.74 12.83 -7.00
N LYS A 5 -16.40 13.41 -8.16
CA LYS A 5 -15.22 12.98 -8.94
C LYS A 5 -13.92 13.29 -8.21
N LYS A 6 -13.86 14.43 -7.51
CA LYS A 6 -12.71 14.79 -6.68
C LYS A 6 -12.53 13.78 -5.56
N PHE A 7 -13.61 13.51 -4.81
CA PHE A 7 -13.61 12.55 -3.71
C PHE A 7 -13.19 11.14 -4.14
N LEU A 8 -13.80 10.61 -5.21
CA LEU A 8 -13.47 9.28 -5.74
C LEU A 8 -12.00 9.16 -6.16
N TYR A 9 -11.45 10.19 -6.78
CA TYR A 9 -10.05 10.22 -7.16
C TYR A 9 -9.13 10.28 -5.94
N THR A 10 -9.41 11.18 -4.99
CA THR A 10 -8.55 11.37 -3.81
C THR A 10 -8.64 10.22 -2.80
N ASN A 11 -9.67 9.38 -2.89
CA ASN A 11 -9.80 8.17 -2.07
C ASN A 11 -8.63 7.19 -2.26
N CYS A 12 -8.00 7.21 -3.43
CA CYS A 12 -6.79 6.44 -3.67
C CYS A 12 -5.62 6.89 -2.79
N SER A 13 -5.45 8.21 -2.59
CA SER A 13 -4.44 8.74 -1.66
C SER A 13 -4.79 8.43 -0.21
N PHE A 14 -6.07 8.48 0.15
CA PHE A 14 -6.55 8.05 1.47
C PHE A 14 -6.20 6.58 1.75
N GLY A 15 -6.65 5.67 0.89
CA GLY A 15 -6.42 4.23 1.04
C GLY A 15 -4.93 3.89 0.97
N GLY A 16 -4.17 4.54 0.09
CA GLY A 16 -2.74 4.31 -0.04
C GLY A 16 -1.98 4.61 1.26
N LEU A 17 -2.30 5.76 1.88
CA LEU A 17 -1.67 6.16 3.14
C LEU A 17 -2.17 5.33 4.32
N LEU A 18 -3.48 5.04 4.36
CA LEU A 18 -4.07 4.20 5.40
C LEU A 18 -3.35 2.84 5.47
N LEU A 19 -3.29 2.13 4.34
CA LEU A 19 -2.70 0.78 4.29
C LEU A 19 -1.22 0.78 4.65
N THR A 20 -0.44 1.71 4.08
CA THR A 20 1.01 1.78 4.34
C THR A 20 1.30 2.20 5.78
N GLN A 21 0.54 3.14 6.32
CA GLN A 21 0.70 3.57 7.71
C GLN A 21 0.34 2.45 8.68
N THR A 22 -0.76 1.73 8.44
CA THR A 22 -1.13 0.57 9.26
C THR A 22 -0.02 -0.50 9.27
N LEU A 23 0.58 -0.81 8.12
CA LEU A 23 1.68 -1.77 8.07
C LEU A 23 2.93 -1.28 8.81
N ILE A 24 3.33 -0.02 8.60
CA ILE A 24 4.53 0.53 9.24
C ILE A 24 4.37 0.56 10.77
N THR A 25 3.20 0.96 11.26
CA THR A 25 2.95 1.09 12.69
C THR A 25 2.73 -0.26 13.37
N TRP A 26 1.89 -1.13 12.80
CA TRP A 26 1.36 -2.30 13.51
C TRP A 26 2.02 -3.62 13.11
N LEU A 27 2.49 -3.78 11.87
CA LEU A 27 2.99 -5.07 11.39
C LEU A 27 4.22 -5.53 12.18
N MET A 28 5.14 -4.61 12.48
CA MET A 28 6.33 -4.92 13.27
C MET A 28 5.97 -5.35 14.69
N PHE A 29 5.03 -4.64 15.32
CA PHE A 29 4.55 -4.98 16.66
C PHE A 29 3.84 -6.36 16.68
N TYR A 30 3.07 -6.68 15.64
CA TYR A 30 2.36 -7.94 15.53
C TYR A 30 3.29 -9.15 15.33
N TYR A 31 4.30 -9.06 14.46
CA TYR A 31 5.21 -10.17 14.17
C TYR A 31 6.39 -10.30 15.15
N ALA A 32 6.92 -9.17 15.62
CA ALA A 32 8.10 -9.09 16.46
C ALA A 32 7.87 -8.08 17.61
N PRO A 33 6.97 -8.39 18.57
CA PRO A 33 6.68 -7.51 19.70
C PRO A 33 7.94 -7.26 20.55
N PRO A 34 8.03 -6.10 21.21
CA PRO A 34 9.16 -5.76 22.07
C PRO A 34 9.31 -6.75 23.23
N THR A 35 10.55 -6.96 23.68
CA THR A 35 10.89 -7.90 24.77
C THR A 35 10.20 -7.57 26.09
N HIS A 36 10.05 -6.28 26.39
CA HIS A 36 9.25 -5.79 27.50
C HIS A 36 7.84 -5.45 27.01
N ASN A 37 7.02 -6.47 26.74
CA ASN A 37 5.60 -6.24 26.46
C ASN A 37 4.76 -6.59 27.71
N PRO A 38 3.88 -5.68 28.18
CA PRO A 38 2.97 -5.96 29.29
C PRO A 38 1.88 -6.99 28.96
N GLN A 39 1.72 -7.34 27.69
CA GLN A 39 0.59 -8.08 27.14
C GLN A 39 0.86 -9.60 26.99
N GLY A 40 2.06 -10.06 27.32
CA GLY A 40 2.50 -11.45 27.12
C GLY A 40 2.56 -11.92 25.67
N LEU A 41 2.66 -11.02 24.68
CA LEU A 41 2.67 -11.40 23.27
C LEU A 41 3.90 -12.26 22.93
N VAL A 42 3.66 -13.35 22.20
CA VAL A 42 4.69 -14.28 21.74
C VAL A 42 5.22 -13.81 20.38
N PRO A 43 6.54 -13.74 20.17
CA PRO A 43 7.09 -13.40 18.87
C PRO A 43 6.80 -14.48 17.84
N LEU A 44 6.28 -14.08 16.68
CA LEU A 44 5.95 -14.96 15.56
C LEU A 44 7.17 -15.18 14.64
N VAL A 45 8.07 -14.20 14.60
CA VAL A 45 9.24 -14.15 13.73
C VAL A 45 10.41 -13.49 14.49
N PRO A 46 11.67 -13.94 14.31
CA PRO A 46 12.83 -13.24 14.83
C PRO A 46 12.93 -11.80 14.31
N ILE A 47 13.29 -10.84 15.16
CA ILE A 47 13.33 -9.42 14.78
C ILE A 47 14.21 -9.14 13.55
N PHE A 48 15.33 -9.87 13.42
CA PHE A 48 16.22 -9.78 12.26
C PHE A 48 15.51 -10.22 10.96
N ALA A 49 14.76 -11.32 11.00
CA ALA A 49 14.02 -11.82 9.85
C ALA A 49 12.88 -10.87 9.45
N MET A 50 12.24 -10.20 10.42
CA MET A 50 11.26 -9.16 10.14
C MET A 50 11.90 -7.94 9.46
N GLY A 51 13.06 -7.48 9.95
CA GLY A 51 13.82 -6.42 9.28
C GLY A 51 14.22 -6.77 7.85
N LEU A 52 14.63 -8.02 7.63
CA LEU A 52 14.94 -8.55 6.30
C LEU A 52 13.69 -8.58 5.40
N ALA A 53 12.53 -9.00 5.92
CA ALA A 53 11.28 -8.99 5.17
C ALA A 53 10.89 -7.59 4.70
N VAL A 54 11.00 -6.59 5.59
CA VAL A 54 10.75 -5.18 5.24
C VAL A 54 11.75 -4.70 4.19
N PHE A 55 13.03 -5.04 4.35
CA PHE A 55 14.08 -4.68 3.39
C PHE A 55 13.79 -5.25 1.99
N VAL A 56 13.49 -6.55 1.90
CA VAL A 56 13.14 -7.20 0.63
C VAL A 56 11.88 -6.58 0.03
N GLY A 57 10.85 -6.32 0.84
CA GLY A 57 9.63 -5.64 0.37
C GLY A 57 9.92 -4.27 -0.25
N ARG A 58 10.80 -3.47 0.37
CA ARG A 58 11.22 -2.17 -0.16
C ARG A 58 12.09 -2.27 -1.41
N LEU A 59 12.92 -3.31 -1.53
CA LEU A 59 13.64 -3.57 -2.77
C LEU A 59 12.68 -3.90 -3.92
N VAL A 60 11.64 -4.70 -3.65
CA VAL A 60 10.59 -5.00 -4.64
C VAL A 60 9.86 -3.72 -5.04
N ASP A 61 9.48 -2.88 -4.09
CA ASP A 61 8.86 -1.56 -4.31
C ASP A 61 9.72 -0.68 -5.24
N ALA A 62 11.02 -0.55 -4.93
CA ALA A 62 11.96 0.25 -5.71
C ALA A 62 12.16 -0.24 -7.15
N ILE A 63 12.03 -1.54 -7.40
CA ILE A 63 12.09 -2.12 -8.75
C ILE A 63 10.73 -2.02 -9.46
N ALA A 64 9.64 -2.18 -8.72
CA ALA A 64 8.27 -2.12 -9.26
C ALA A 64 7.93 -0.72 -9.75
N ASP A 65 8.37 0.34 -9.08
CA ASP A 65 8.09 1.74 -9.42
C ASP A 65 8.38 2.09 -10.89
N PRO A 66 9.62 1.92 -11.40
CA PRO A 66 9.92 2.20 -12.81
C PRO A 66 9.24 1.22 -13.77
N LEU A 67 9.13 -0.05 -13.39
CA LEU A 67 8.55 -1.09 -14.25
C LEU A 67 7.07 -0.82 -14.52
N ILE A 68 6.30 -0.58 -13.45
CA ILE A 68 4.87 -0.27 -13.51
C ILE A 68 4.66 1.12 -14.11
N GLY A 69 5.51 2.10 -13.82
CA GLY A 69 5.47 3.41 -14.48
C GLY A 69 5.50 3.25 -16.00
N TYR A 70 6.50 2.53 -16.51
CA TYR A 70 6.63 2.24 -17.94
C TYR A 70 5.43 1.47 -18.51
N TRP A 71 5.02 0.37 -17.88
CA TRP A 71 3.89 -0.44 -18.36
C TRP A 71 2.56 0.32 -18.35
N SER A 72 2.31 1.11 -17.30
CA SER A 72 1.08 1.90 -17.18
C SER A 72 1.02 3.00 -18.23
N ASP A 73 2.15 3.50 -18.72
CA ASP A 73 2.21 4.52 -19.75
C ASP A 73 2.07 3.98 -21.18
N HIS A 74 2.31 2.68 -21.39
CA HIS A 74 2.21 2.03 -22.72
C HIS A 74 0.99 1.13 -22.88
N ALA A 75 0.17 0.98 -21.84
CA ALA A 75 -0.99 0.10 -21.89
C ALA A 75 -2.12 0.66 -22.75
N GLU A 76 -2.45 -0.04 -23.84
CA GLU A 76 -3.63 0.25 -24.66
C GLU A 76 -4.75 -0.72 -24.27
N THR A 77 -5.72 -0.24 -23.50
CA THR A 77 -6.88 -1.05 -23.11
C THR A 77 -8.18 -0.31 -23.40
N PRO A 78 -9.29 -1.04 -23.66
CA PRO A 78 -10.60 -0.43 -23.93
C PRO A 78 -11.18 0.37 -22.75
N TRP A 79 -10.72 0.12 -21.52
CA TRP A 79 -11.13 0.89 -20.33
C TRP A 79 -10.27 2.13 -20.07
N GLY A 80 -9.31 2.40 -20.97
CA GLY A 80 -8.31 3.46 -20.85
C GLY A 80 -6.99 2.95 -20.30
N ARG A 81 -5.96 3.77 -20.40
CA ARG A 81 -4.57 3.38 -20.14
C ARG A 81 -4.27 2.97 -18.69
N ARG A 82 -4.89 3.63 -17.71
CA ARG A 82 -4.52 3.53 -16.28
C ARG A 82 -5.57 2.89 -15.37
N LYS A 83 -6.84 2.92 -15.75
CA LYS A 83 -7.96 2.36 -14.94
C LYS A 83 -7.89 0.83 -14.73
N PRO A 84 -7.49 0.00 -15.71
CA PRO A 84 -7.40 -1.44 -15.52
C PRO A 84 -6.41 -1.82 -14.42
N PHE A 85 -5.26 -1.15 -14.34
CA PHE A 85 -4.25 -1.41 -13.31
C PHE A 85 -4.80 -1.16 -11.91
N ILE A 86 -5.54 -0.06 -11.73
CA ILE A 86 -6.17 0.28 -10.46
C ILE A 86 -7.22 -0.77 -10.07
N LEU A 87 -8.09 -1.17 -11.01
CA LEU A 87 -9.18 -2.12 -10.73
C LEU A 87 -8.66 -3.54 -10.50
N LEU A 88 -7.78 -4.03 -11.37
CA LEU A 88 -7.25 -5.38 -11.32
C LEU A 88 -6.18 -5.53 -10.23
N GLY A 89 -5.40 -4.48 -9.95
CA GLY A 89 -4.39 -4.46 -8.88
C GLY A 89 -4.98 -4.37 -7.48
N ASN A 90 -6.17 -3.77 -7.32
CA ASN A 90 -6.81 -3.66 -6.00
C ASN A 90 -7.20 -5.02 -5.40
N ILE A 91 -7.64 -5.98 -6.22
CA ILE A 91 -8.03 -7.31 -5.74
C ILE A 91 -6.86 -8.05 -5.08
N PRO A 92 -5.71 -8.25 -5.75
CA PRO A 92 -4.56 -8.90 -5.13
C PRO A 92 -3.93 -8.05 -4.02
N LEU A 93 -4.01 -6.71 -4.09
CA LEU A 93 -3.57 -5.83 -3.01
C LEU A 93 -4.33 -6.10 -1.71
N ILE A 94 -5.67 -6.14 -1.77
CA ILE A 94 -6.53 -6.44 -0.61
C ILE A 94 -6.23 -7.84 -0.09
N PHE A 95 -6.08 -8.81 -0.98
CA PHE A 95 -5.75 -10.19 -0.60
C PHE A 95 -4.41 -10.28 0.15
N CYS A 96 -3.35 -9.65 -0.38
CA CYS A 96 -2.04 -9.64 0.27
C CYS A 96 -2.09 -8.92 1.62
N PHE A 97 -2.83 -7.81 1.70
CA PHE A 97 -3.02 -7.09 2.96
C PHE A 97 -3.71 -7.95 4.02
N ILE A 98 -4.78 -8.66 3.66
CA ILE A 98 -5.46 -9.58 4.58
C ILE A 98 -4.50 -10.69 5.01
N MET A 99 -3.81 -11.33 4.06
CA MET A 99 -2.89 -12.44 4.35
C MET A 99 -1.76 -12.06 5.30
N LEU A 100 -1.30 -10.80 5.31
CA LEU A 100 -0.30 -10.34 6.27
C LEU A 100 -0.74 -10.48 7.74
N TRP A 101 -2.04 -10.46 8.02
CA TRP A 101 -2.59 -10.59 9.38
C TRP A 101 -2.96 -12.03 9.76
N TYR A 102 -2.81 -12.99 8.85
CA TYR A 102 -3.12 -14.41 9.08
C TYR A 102 -1.86 -15.27 8.90
N PRO A 103 -0.91 -15.22 9.84
CA PRO A 103 0.26 -16.09 9.81
C PRO A 103 -0.15 -17.57 9.97
N PRO A 104 0.57 -18.52 9.33
CA PRO A 104 0.20 -19.93 9.34
C PRO A 104 0.34 -20.60 10.72
N VAL A 105 1.20 -20.06 11.59
CA VAL A 105 1.49 -20.62 12.91
C VAL A 105 1.52 -19.51 13.96
N THR A 106 0.95 -19.75 15.15
CA THR A 106 0.90 -18.78 16.26
C THR A 106 2.13 -18.77 17.15
N VAL A 107 3.17 -19.54 16.80
CA VAL A 107 4.46 -19.59 17.50
C VAL A 107 5.57 -19.17 16.56
N MET A 108 6.74 -18.85 17.13
CA MET A 108 7.91 -18.52 16.34
C MET A 108 8.25 -19.66 15.36
N SER A 109 8.18 -19.38 14.07
CA SER A 109 8.36 -20.40 13.02
C SER A 109 8.95 -19.82 11.74
N GLN A 110 9.76 -20.62 11.06
CA GLN A 110 10.29 -20.28 9.74
C GLN A 110 9.17 -20.15 8.69
N ALA A 111 8.04 -20.82 8.88
CA ALA A 111 6.88 -20.67 8.02
C ALA A 111 6.33 -19.23 8.05
N ASN A 112 6.31 -18.60 9.23
CA ASN A 112 5.88 -17.20 9.39
C ASN A 112 6.86 -16.23 8.71
N VAL A 113 8.16 -16.53 8.73
CA VAL A 113 9.20 -15.74 8.04
C VAL A 113 8.92 -15.70 6.55
N TRP A 114 8.75 -16.86 5.92
CA TRP A 114 8.47 -16.94 4.49
C TRP A 114 7.12 -16.32 4.14
N HIS A 115 6.11 -16.54 4.97
CA HIS A 115 4.78 -15.95 4.81
C HIS A 115 4.86 -14.42 4.77
N VAL A 116 5.43 -13.78 5.79
CA VAL A 116 5.52 -12.31 5.84
C VAL A 116 6.41 -11.78 4.72
N MET A 117 7.52 -12.46 4.39
CA MET A 117 8.38 -12.06 3.27
C MET A 117 7.62 -12.01 1.94
N ILE A 118 6.88 -13.07 1.61
CA ILE A 118 6.18 -13.20 0.33
C ILE A 118 5.04 -12.20 0.26
N TYR A 119 4.16 -12.16 1.28
CA TYR A 119 2.98 -11.30 1.25
C TYR A 119 3.31 -9.82 1.41
N LEU A 120 4.37 -9.46 2.14
CA LEU A 120 4.81 -8.06 2.26
C LEU A 120 5.40 -7.57 0.94
N SER A 121 6.22 -8.41 0.29
CA SER A 121 6.78 -8.10 -1.02
C SER A 121 5.69 -7.98 -2.09
N ALA A 122 4.74 -8.91 -2.10
CA ALA A 122 3.60 -8.87 -2.99
C ALA A 122 2.71 -7.64 -2.71
N PHE A 123 2.49 -7.30 -1.44
CA PHE A 123 1.76 -6.09 -1.06
C PHE A 123 2.41 -4.85 -1.67
N PHE A 124 3.72 -4.64 -1.49
CA PHE A 124 4.40 -3.47 -2.06
C PHE A 124 4.32 -3.45 -3.59
N PHE A 125 4.53 -4.59 -4.25
CA PHE A 125 4.39 -4.68 -5.70
C PHE A 125 2.99 -4.26 -6.18
N PHE A 126 1.93 -4.83 -5.60
CA PHE A 126 0.55 -4.49 -5.99
C PHE A 126 0.15 -3.07 -5.55
N PHE A 127 0.74 -2.58 -4.46
CA PHE A 127 0.56 -1.21 -4.01
C PHE A 127 1.05 -0.23 -5.08
N THR A 128 2.24 -0.45 -5.64
CA THR A 128 2.77 0.33 -6.76
C THR A 128 1.88 0.23 -7.99
N VAL A 129 1.41 -0.98 -8.34
CA VAL A 129 0.47 -1.23 -9.46
C VAL A 129 -0.79 -0.37 -9.36
N VAL A 130 -1.29 -0.12 -8.15
CA VAL A 130 -2.50 0.69 -7.93
C VAL A 130 -2.18 2.18 -7.82
N ILE A 131 -1.20 2.54 -6.97
CA ILE A 131 -0.95 3.92 -6.58
C ILE A 131 -0.24 4.71 -7.68
N CYS A 132 0.71 4.11 -8.39
CA CYS A 132 1.47 4.81 -9.44
C CYS A 132 0.55 5.30 -10.58
N PRO A 133 -0.29 4.45 -11.21
CA PRO A 133 -1.22 4.91 -12.24
C PRO A 133 -2.29 5.87 -11.72
N CYS A 134 -2.67 5.71 -10.44
CA CYS A 134 -3.62 6.58 -9.79
C CYS A 134 -3.08 8.00 -9.63
N LEU A 135 -1.87 8.18 -9.09
CA LEU A 135 -1.23 9.49 -8.95
C LEU A 135 -0.96 10.14 -10.32
N ALA A 136 -0.60 9.32 -11.31
CA ALA A 136 -0.34 9.79 -12.67
C ALA A 136 -1.61 10.33 -13.37
N LEU A 137 -2.81 9.94 -12.94
CA LEU A 137 -4.09 10.36 -13.52
C LEU A 137 -4.47 11.81 -13.14
N LEU A 138 -3.81 12.42 -12.14
CA LEU A 138 -4.06 13.80 -11.71
C LEU A 138 -4.07 14.83 -12.87
N PRO A 139 -3.00 14.95 -13.69
CA PRO A 139 -2.94 15.91 -14.79
C PRO A 139 -3.97 15.66 -15.89
N GLU A 140 -4.45 14.42 -16.07
CA GLU A 140 -5.50 14.08 -17.04
C GLU A 140 -6.88 14.53 -16.57
N LEU A 141 -7.15 14.44 -15.26
CA LEU A 141 -8.43 14.83 -14.67
C LEU A 141 -8.57 16.33 -14.47
N ALA A 142 -7.48 17.03 -14.14
CA ALA A 142 -7.47 18.46 -13.92
C ALA A 142 -6.76 19.21 -15.06
N LYS A 143 -7.58 19.73 -15.99
CA LYS A 143 -7.12 20.50 -17.16
C LYS A 143 -6.70 21.93 -16.80
N THR A 144 -7.28 22.50 -15.74
CA THR A 144 -7.01 23.89 -15.32
C THR A 144 -6.17 23.96 -14.05
N ILE A 145 -5.40 25.05 -13.88
CA ILE A 145 -4.58 25.28 -12.67
C ILE A 145 -5.45 25.31 -11.40
N LYS A 146 -6.62 25.96 -11.46
CA LYS A 146 -7.57 26.02 -10.34
C LYS A 146 -8.06 24.63 -9.92
N GLU A 147 -8.34 23.75 -10.89
CA GLU A 147 -8.75 22.37 -10.60
C GLU A 147 -7.62 21.53 -10.03
N ARG A 148 -6.38 21.71 -10.52
CA ARG A 148 -5.20 21.03 -9.97
C ARG A 148 -4.96 21.41 -8.51
N LEU A 149 -4.97 22.72 -8.20
CA LEU A 149 -4.85 23.22 -6.83
C LEU A 149 -5.94 22.64 -5.93
N SER A 150 -7.20 22.67 -6.38
CA SER A 150 -8.31 22.12 -5.60
C SER A 150 -8.15 20.61 -5.35
N LEU A 151 -7.73 19.83 -6.35
CA LEU A 151 -7.49 18.39 -6.17
C LEU A 151 -6.31 18.12 -5.23
N SER A 152 -5.21 18.84 -5.36
CA SER A 152 -4.06 18.70 -4.46
C SER A 152 -4.45 19.01 -3.01
N THR A 153 -5.31 20.01 -2.76
CA THR A 153 -5.84 20.27 -1.41
C THR A 153 -6.70 19.11 -0.90
N TRP A 154 -7.58 18.55 -1.73
CA TRP A 154 -8.37 17.37 -1.35
C TRP A 154 -7.47 16.14 -1.08
N MET A 155 -6.42 15.94 -1.88
CA MET A 155 -5.45 14.87 -1.67
C MET A 155 -4.72 15.04 -0.33
N ALA A 156 -4.27 16.26 0.00
CA ALA A 156 -3.59 16.53 1.25
C ALA A 156 -4.48 16.22 2.47
N PHE A 157 -5.75 16.62 2.43
CA PHE A 157 -6.72 16.28 3.47
C PHE A 157 -6.90 14.75 3.61
N MET A 158 -7.05 14.05 2.48
CA MET A 158 -7.18 12.59 2.44
C MET A 158 -5.93 11.86 2.95
N ILE A 159 -4.74 12.37 2.65
CA ILE A 159 -3.46 11.85 3.13
C ILE A 159 -3.39 11.95 4.66
N ILE A 160 -3.72 13.11 5.22
CA ILE A 160 -3.71 13.33 6.67
C ILE A 160 -4.74 12.42 7.35
N ALA A 161 -5.95 12.35 6.82
CA ALA A 161 -7.00 11.48 7.36
C ALA A 161 -6.60 9.99 7.32
N GLY A 162 -6.03 9.53 6.20
CA GLY A 162 -5.56 8.16 6.05
C GLY A 162 -4.41 7.83 6.99
N ALA A 163 -3.44 8.73 7.13
CA ALA A 163 -2.32 8.56 8.05
C ALA A 163 -2.80 8.52 9.52
N ALA A 164 -3.68 9.45 9.92
CA ALA A 164 -4.21 9.48 11.29
C ALA A 164 -4.98 8.20 11.64
N LEU A 165 -5.83 7.73 10.74
CA LEU A 165 -6.56 6.47 10.94
C LEU A 165 -5.67 5.23 10.89
N GLY A 166 -4.57 5.27 10.14
CA GLY A 166 -3.64 4.13 10.08
C GLY A 166 -2.79 3.97 11.34
N MET A 167 -2.64 5.04 12.13
CA MET A 167 -1.87 5.04 13.38
C MET A 167 -2.66 4.58 14.61
N ILE A 168 -3.99 4.58 14.53
CA ILE A 168 -4.90 4.21 15.63
C ILE A 168 -5.38 2.77 15.42
#